data_AF-A0A8S3H6D6-F1
#
_entry.id   AF-A0A8S3H6D6-F1
#
_cell.length_a   1.000
_cell.length_b   1.000
_cell.length_c   1.000
_cell.angle_alpha   90.00
_cell.angle_beta   90.00
_cell.angle_gamma   90.00
#
_symmetry.space_group_name_H-M   'P 1'
#
loop_
_entity.id
_entity.type
_entity.pdbx_description
1 polymer ?
#
loop_
_entity_poly.entity_id
_entity_poly.type
_entity_poly.pdbx_seq_one_letter_code
_entity_poly.pdbx_strand_id
1 'polypeptide(L)'
;MIERHYFRDQLVKSFDFDFGFCPPNTRNCIEHIYDMPEFDSKQIKEMIEHPNETKSDSFYFVDNQLIMHKKAAYSFDLGRSQ
;
A
#
# COMPACT_ATOMS: atom_id res chain seq x y z
N MET A 1 6.21 -2.12 9.76
CA MET A 1 4.93 -1.95 9.06
C MET A 1 4.87 -2.97 7.95
N ILE A 2 3.79 -3.75 7.92
CA ILE A 2 3.52 -4.64 6.79
C ILE A 2 2.40 -4.00 5.98
N GLU A 3 2.64 -3.71 4.71
CA GLU A 3 1.63 -3.19 3.79
C GLU A 3 1.39 -4.15 2.64
N ARG A 4 0.12 -4.53 2.43
CA ARG A 4 -0.28 -5.51 1.43
C ARG A 4 -1.28 -4.88 0.47
N HIS A 5 -0.99 -4.99 -0.82
CA HIS A 5 -1.83 -4.50 -1.91
C HIS A 5 -2.49 -5.68 -2.61
N TYR A 6 -3.78 -5.54 -2.93
CA TYR A 6 -4.59 -6.56 -3.56
C TYR A 6 -5.38 -5.98 -4.74
N PHE A 7 -5.59 -6.78 -5.77
CA PHE A 7 -6.56 -6.53 -6.83
C PHE A 7 -7.51 -7.73 -6.90
N ARG A 8 -8.82 -7.53 -6.67
CA ARG A 8 -9.83 -8.61 -6.61
C ARG A 8 -9.39 -9.81 -5.75
N ASP A 9 -8.96 -9.53 -4.53
CA ASP A 9 -8.47 -10.51 -3.55
C ASP A 9 -7.17 -11.24 -3.93
N GLN A 10 -6.57 -10.94 -5.09
CA GLN A 10 -5.23 -11.43 -5.45
C GLN A 10 -4.17 -10.49 -4.89
N LEU A 11 -3.20 -11.05 -4.14
CA LEU A 11 -2.08 -10.30 -3.62
C LEU A 11 -1.20 -9.82 -4.78
N VAL A 12 -1.10 -8.50 -4.92
CA VAL A 12 -0.25 -7.84 -5.91
C VAL A 12 1.17 -7.69 -5.38
N LYS A 13 1.30 -7.16 -4.16
CA LYS A 13 2.59 -6.92 -3.54
C LYS A 13 2.43 -6.85 -2.02
N SER A 14 3.43 -7.35 -1.31
CA SER A 14 3.58 -7.16 0.12
C SER A 14 4.90 -6.43 0.36
N PHE A 15 4.85 -5.39 1.18
CA PHE A 15 6.01 -4.67 1.67
C PHE A 15 6.12 -4.87 3.17
N ASP A 16 7.35 -5.07 3.65
CA ASP A 16 7.67 -5.14 5.07
C ASP A 16 8.77 -4.13 5.36
N PHE A 17 8.45 -3.14 6.17
CA PHE A 17 9.32 -2.01 6.48
C PHE A 17 9.58 -1.93 7.97
N ASP A 18 10.85 -1.80 8.37
CA ASP A 18 11.21 -1.49 9.74
C ASP A 18 11.32 0.03 9.92
N PHE A 19 10.66 0.58 10.94
CA PHE A 19 10.77 2.00 11.28
C PHE A 19 12.03 2.29 12.12
N GLY A 20 12.63 1.28 12.73
CA GLY A 20 13.72 1.42 13.69
C GLY A 20 13.31 2.19 14.95
N PHE A 21 14.25 2.93 15.51
CA PHE A 21 14.02 3.72 16.71
C PHE A 21 13.23 5.00 16.43
N CYS A 22 12.11 5.16 17.12
CA CYS A 22 11.30 6.39 17.12
C CYS A 22 11.43 7.08 18.49
N PRO A 23 12.24 8.15 18.63
CA PRO A 23 12.36 8.88 19.89
C PRO A 23 11.00 9.36 20.43
N PRO A 24 10.79 9.32 21.75
CA PRO A 24 9.55 9.80 22.35
C PRO A 24 9.44 11.32 22.25
N ASN A 25 8.21 11.83 22.13
CA ASN A 25 7.89 13.26 22.08
C ASN A 25 8.56 14.03 20.92
N THR A 26 8.95 13.34 19.85
CA THR A 26 9.44 13.96 18.62
C THR A 26 8.49 13.70 17.45
N ARG A 27 8.65 14.49 16.39
CA ARG A 27 8.04 14.18 15.08
C ARG A 27 9.05 13.40 14.26
N ASN A 28 8.67 12.20 13.85
CA ASN A 28 9.49 11.32 13.03
C ASN A 28 8.99 11.35 11.57
N CYS A 29 9.90 11.34 10.62
CA CYS A 29 9.62 11.24 9.18
C CYS A 29 10.43 10.07 8.63
N ILE A 30 9.80 9.19 7.85
CA ILE A 30 10.43 8.01 7.28
C ILE A 30 10.04 7.93 5.81
N GLU A 31 11.03 7.69 4.96
CA GLU A 31 10.86 7.46 3.54
C GLU A 31 11.08 5.97 3.26
N HIS A 32 10.11 5.34 2.59
CA HIS A 32 10.22 3.97 2.13
C HIS A 32 10.43 3.97 0.61
N ILE A 33 11.59 3.50 0.16
CA ILE A 33 11.91 3.35 -1.26
C ILE A 33 11.73 1.89 -1.63
N TYR A 34 10.95 1.62 -2.68
CA TYR A 34 10.70 0.27 -3.18
C TYR A 34 10.46 0.28 -4.68
N ASP A 35 10.82 -0.84 -5.32
CA ASP A 35 10.54 -1.05 -6.73
C ASP A 35 9.06 -1.37 -6.94
N MET A 36 8.47 -0.72 -7.95
CA MET A 36 7.12 -1.03 -8.38
C MET A 36 7.09 -2.45 -8.99
N PRO A 37 6.11 -3.29 -8.61
CA PRO A 37 5.94 -4.58 -9.29
C PRO A 37 5.71 -4.38 -10.79
N GLU A 38 6.25 -5.31 -11.59
CA GLU A 38 5.94 -5.36 -13.01
C GLU A 38 4.53 -5.91 -13.23
N PHE A 39 3.80 -5.29 -14.15
CA PHE A 39 2.45 -5.69 -14.52
C PHE A 39 2.38 -5.88 -16.03
N ASP A 40 1.65 -6.91 -16.46
CA ASP A 40 1.34 -7.04 -17.88
C ASP A 40 0.30 -5.98 -18.31
N SER A 41 0.25 -5.71 -19.61
CA SER A 41 -0.64 -4.66 -20.15
C SER A 41 -2.13 -4.95 -19.91
N LYS A 42 -2.52 -6.22 -19.77
CA LYS A 42 -3.91 -6.61 -19.50
C LYS A 42 -4.28 -6.30 -18.06
N GLN A 43 -3.42 -6.63 -17.11
CA GLN A 43 -3.61 -6.35 -15.69
C GLN A 43 -3.66 -4.84 -15.42
N ILE A 44 -2.77 -4.06 -16.04
CA ILE A 44 -2.82 -2.58 -15.96
C ILE A 44 -4.18 -2.07 -16.44
N LYS A 45 -4.64 -2.55 -17.60
CA LYS A 45 -5.92 -2.14 -18.16
C LYS A 45 -7.09 -2.47 -17.23
N GLU A 46 -7.13 -3.69 -16.71
CA GLU A 46 -8.16 -4.11 -15.73
C GLU A 46 -8.14 -3.24 -14.47
N MET A 47 -6.96 -2.94 -13.92
CA MET A 47 -6.86 -2.08 -12.72
C MET A 47 -7.35 -0.65 -12.98
N ILE A 48 -7.16 -0.12 -14.18
CA ILE A 48 -7.68 1.21 -14.58
C ILE A 48 -9.21 1.17 -14.77
N GLU A 49 -9.74 0.15 -15.44
CA GLU A 49 -11.17 0.02 -15.74
C GLU A 49 -12.03 -0.29 -14.50
N HIS A 50 -11.41 -0.76 -13.42
CA HIS A 50 -12.06 -1.20 -12.19
C HIS A 50 -11.62 -0.38 -10.95
N PRO A 51 -12.09 0.87 -10.82
CA PRO A 51 -11.70 1.74 -9.72
C PRO A 51 -12.14 1.19 -8.36
N ASN A 52 -11.31 1.40 -7.34
CA ASN A 52 -11.49 0.94 -5.96
C ASN A 52 -11.47 -0.59 -5.77
N GLU A 53 -11.24 -1.38 -6.83
CA GLU A 53 -11.01 -2.83 -6.73
C GLU A 53 -9.56 -3.18 -6.40
N THR A 54 -8.64 -2.23 -6.60
CA THR A 54 -7.31 -2.29 -5.98
C THR A 54 -7.40 -1.70 -4.57
N LYS A 55 -6.96 -2.44 -3.57
CA LYS A 55 -7.06 -2.09 -2.15
C LYS A 55 -5.77 -2.43 -1.41
N SER A 56 -5.54 -1.78 -0.29
CA SER A 56 -4.43 -2.13 0.59
C SER A 56 -4.85 -2.20 2.05
N ASP A 57 -4.09 -3.02 2.77
CA ASP A 57 -4.06 -3.07 4.22
C ASP A 57 -2.66 -2.71 4.71
N SER A 58 -2.55 -1.70 5.56
CA SER A 58 -1.30 -1.31 6.22
C SER A 58 -1.39 -1.63 7.71
N PHE A 59 -0.56 -2.57 8.16
CA PHE A 59 -0.48 -3.06 9.52
C PHE A 59 0.75 -2.49 10.22
N TYR A 60 0.55 -1.86 11.38
CA TYR A 60 1.62 -1.27 12.17
C TYR A 60 1.79 -2.06 13.47
N PHE A 61 3.02 -2.45 13.73
CA PHE A 61 3.38 -3.26 14.89
C PHE A 61 4.37 -2.50 15.77
N VAL A 62 4.25 -2.66 17.09
CA VAL A 62 5.24 -2.30 18.10
C VAL A 62 5.44 -3.54 18.96
N ASP A 63 6.69 -3.97 19.17
CA ASP A 63 7.03 -5.19 19.92
C ASP A 63 6.23 -6.43 19.46
N ASN A 64 6.10 -6.59 18.14
CA ASN A 64 5.32 -7.64 17.46
C ASN A 64 3.82 -7.66 17.80
N GLN A 65 3.30 -6.62 18.44
CA GLN A 65 1.88 -6.45 18.71
C GLN A 65 1.28 -5.47 17.71
N LEU A 66 0.15 -5.85 17.11
CA LEU A 66 -0.59 -4.99 16.18
C LEU A 66 -1.19 -3.82 16.96
N ILE A 67 -0.76 -2.60 16.64
CA ILE A 67 -1.26 -1.38 17.29
C ILE A 67 -2.17 -0.54 16.41
N MET A 68 -2.09 -0.69 15.09
CA MET A 68 -2.86 0.10 14.14
C MET A 68 -3.03 -0.65 12.82
N HIS A 69 -4.22 -0.52 12.24
CA HIS A 69 -4.58 -1.06 10.94
C HIS A 69 -5.24 0.03 10.10
N LYS A 70 -4.64 0.34 8.95
CA LYS A 70 -5.18 1.28 7.97
C LYS A 70 -5.60 0.53 6.70
N LYS A 71 -6.61 1.09 6.02
CA LYS A 71 -7.14 0.57 4.76
C LYS A 71 -7.18 1.68 3.73
N ALA A 72 -6.89 1.34 2.48
CA ALA A 72 -7.08 2.24 1.35
C ALA A 72 -7.67 1.50 0.14
N ALA A 73 -8.32 2.25 -0.73
CA ALA A 73 -8.78 1.82 -2.04
C ALA A 73 -8.26 2.80 -3.09
N TYR A 74 -7.92 2.30 -4.26
CA TYR A 74 -7.21 3.05 -5.29
C TYR A 74 -8.03 3.11 -6.58
N SER A 75 -8.02 4.28 -7.22
CA SER A 75 -8.45 4.49 -8.60
C SER A 75 -7.26 4.99 -9.40
N PHE A 76 -7.04 4.41 -10.57
CA PHE A 76 -5.92 4.75 -11.47
C PHE A 76 -6.38 5.50 -12.72
N ASP A 77 -7.61 6.02 -12.72
CA ASP A 77 -8.05 6.92 -13.78
C ASP A 77 -7.10 8.13 -13.82
N LEU A 78 -6.61 8.46 -15.01
CA LEU A 78 -5.67 9.55 -15.27
C LEU A 78 -6.32 10.94 -15.14
N GLY A 79 -7.52 11.03 -14.58
CA GLY A 79 -8.24 12.29 -14.47
C GLY A 79 -8.53 12.88 -15.84
N ARG A 80 -9.12 12.10 -16.76
CA ARG A 80 -9.85 12.71 -17.87
C ARG A 80 -11.13 13.32 -17.28
N SER A 81 -10.98 14.49 -16.66
CA SER A 81 -12.07 15.44 -16.49
C SER A 81 -12.73 15.61 -17.86
N GLN A 82 -13.95 15.08 -17.99
CA GLN A 82 -14.84 15.42 -19.09
C GLN A 82 -15.18 16.91 -19.04
#